data_AF-A0ABD0RZ48-F1
#
_entry.id   AF-A0ABD0RZ48-F1
#
_cell.length_a   1.000
_cell.length_b   1.000
_cell.length_c   1.000
_cell.angle_alpha   90.00
_cell.angle_beta   90.00
_cell.angle_gamma   90.00
#
_symmetry.space_group_name_H-M   'P 1'
#
loop_
_entity.id
_entity.type
_entity.pdbx_description
1 polymer ?
#
loop_
_entity_poly.entity_id
_entity_poly.type
_entity_poly.pdbx_seq_one_letter_code
_entity_poly.pdbx_strand_id
1 'polypeptide(L)' 'VLSNPEFLAEGTAVKDLKDPDRVLIGGDETPEGQRAISALSAVYEHWVPKSRIITTNTWSSELSKL' A
#
# COMPACT_ATOMS: atom_id res chain seq x y z
N VAL A 1 7.90 8.80 -7.37
CA VAL A 1 8.34 7.89 -6.28
C VAL A 1 7.07 7.36 -5.59
N LEU A 2 7.09 6.20 -4.94
CA LEU A 2 5.94 5.66 -4.22
C LEU A 2 6.25 5.53 -2.72
N SER A 3 5.22 5.73 -1.89
CA SER A 3 5.21 5.40 -0.46
C SER A 3 4.35 4.17 -0.26
N ASN A 4 4.84 3.18 0.50
CA ASN A 4 4.09 1.96 0.83
C ASN A 4 4.48 1.53 2.25
N PRO A 5 3.88 2.13 3.29
CA PRO A 5 4.25 1.87 4.66
C PRO A 5 3.98 0.42 5.05
N GLU A 6 4.88 -0.17 5.83
CA GLU A 6 4.65 -1.48 6.43
C GLU A 6 3.77 -1.35 7.67
N PHE A 7 2.93 -2.35 7.96
CA PHE A 7 2.13 -2.43 9.18
C PHE A 7 2.29 -3.82 9.79
N LEU A 8 3.48 -4.12 10.29
CA LEU A 8 3.86 -5.42 10.84
C LEU A 8 4.07 -5.32 12.35
N ALA A 9 3.70 -6.37 13.07
CA ALA A 9 4.05 -6.53 14.47
C ALA A 9 5.02 -7.71 14.67
N GLU A 10 5.91 -7.57 15.66
CA GLU A 10 6.83 -8.63 16.05
C GLU A 10 6.03 -9.88 16.50
N GLY A 11 6.45 -11.06 16.02
CA GLY A 11 5.75 -12.32 16.30
C GLY A 11 4.56 -12.64 15.38
N THR A 12 4.04 -11.67 14.61
CA THR A 12 2.93 -11.90 13.65
C THR A 12 3.23 -11.47 12.21
N ALA A 13 4.41 -10.92 11.92
CA ALA A 13 4.78 -10.36 10.62
C ALA A 13 4.37 -11.19 9.38
N VAL A 14 4.53 -12.53 9.41
CA VAL A 14 4.13 -13.39 8.28
C VAL A 14 2.61 -13.42 8.09
N LYS A 15 1.84 -13.44 9.18
CA LYS A 15 0.39 -13.36 9.13
C LYS A 15 -0.04 -11.98 8.63
N ASP A 16 0.57 -10.93 9.15
CA ASP A 16 0.25 -9.54 8.81
C ASP A 16 0.51 -9.24 7.33
N LEU A 17 1.55 -9.84 6.72
CA LEU A 17 1.81 -9.76 5.27
C LEU A 17 0.80 -10.54 4.41
N LYS A 18 0.32 -11.69 4.92
CA LYS A 18 -0.57 -12.58 4.16
C LYS A 18 -2.03 -12.15 4.25
N ASP A 19 -2.45 -11.59 5.37
CA ASP A 19 -3.81 -11.11 5.62
C ASP A 19 -3.78 -9.73 6.30
N PRO A 20 -3.35 -8.69 5.56
CA PRO A 20 -3.35 -7.34 6.10
C PRO A 20 -4.78 -6.81 6.24
N ASP A 21 -4.99 -5.96 7.26
CA ASP A 21 -6.22 -5.18 7.40
C ASP A 21 -6.40 -4.23 6.20
N ARG A 22 -5.31 -3.59 5.79
CA ARG A 22 -5.22 -2.70 4.62
C ARG A 22 -3.78 -2.59 4.13
N VAL A 23 -3.62 -2.35 2.83
CA VAL A 23 -2.36 -1.95 2.19
C VAL A 23 -2.51 -0.50 1.76
N LEU A 24 -1.55 0.35 2.09
CA LEU A 24 -1.57 1.78 1.77
C LEU A 24 -0.50 2.10 0.73
N ILE A 25 -0.90 2.65 -0.41
CA ILE A 25 0.02 3.04 -1.49
C ILE A 25 -0.15 4.54 -1.76
N GLY A 26 0.88 5.29 -1.41
CA GLY A 26 1.03 6.71 -1.74
C GLY A 26 1.78 6.92 -3.05
N GLY A 27 1.30 7.81 -3.91
CA GLY A 27 2.04 8.25 -5.09
C GLY A 27 1.55 9.59 -5.63
N ASP A 28 2.22 10.10 -6.66
CA ASP A 28 1.89 11.40 -7.24
C ASP A 28 0.60 11.33 -8.09
N GLU A 29 -0.15 12.43 -8.13
CA GLU A 29 -1.39 12.55 -8.95
C GLU A 29 -1.10 12.79 -10.45
N THR A 30 0.12 12.51 -10.91
CA THR A 30 0.51 12.58 -12.32
C THR A 30 0.13 11.29 -13.06
N PRO A 31 -0.01 11.31 -14.39
CA PRO A 31 -0.25 10.09 -15.16
C PRO A 31 0.78 8.98 -14.91
N GLU A 32 2.05 9.34 -14.78
CA GLU A 32 3.14 8.43 -14.44
C GLU A 32 2.98 7.86 -13.03
N GLY A 33 2.63 8.71 -12.06
CA GLY A 33 2.38 8.30 -10.67
C GLY A 33 1.23 7.32 -10.55
N GLN A 34 0.11 7.59 -11.24
CA GLN A 34 -1.04 6.69 -11.26
C GLN A 34 -0.75 5.34 -11.91
N ARG A 35 0.09 5.32 -12.97
CA ARG A 35 0.57 4.06 -13.56
C ARG A 35 1.44 3.27 -12.57
N ALA A 36 2.31 3.94 -11.82
CA ALA A 36 3.14 3.31 -10.81
C ALA A 36 2.32 2.74 -9.65
N ILE A 37 1.33 3.50 -9.15
CA ILE A 37 0.36 3.04 -8.13
C ILE A 37 -0.37 1.79 -8.64
N SER A 38 -0.90 1.84 -9.86
CA SER A 38 -1.65 0.72 -10.45
C SER A 38 -0.79 -0.54 -10.58
N ALA A 39 0.47 -0.39 -10.99
CA ALA A 39 1.41 -1.50 -11.10
C ALA A 39 1.69 -2.16 -9.74
N LEU A 40 1.85 -1.37 -8.68
CA LEU A 40 2.06 -1.90 -7.33
C LEU A 40 0.78 -2.53 -6.75
N SER A 41 -0.38 -1.90 -6.94
CA SER A 41 -1.67 -2.47 -6.55
C SER A 41 -1.88 -3.85 -7.20
N ALA A 42 -1.54 -4.01 -8.47
CA ALA A 42 -1.65 -5.29 -9.17
C ALA A 42 -0.81 -6.40 -8.53
N VAL A 43 0.33 -6.08 -7.90
CA VAL A 43 1.11 -7.05 -7.13
C VAL A 43 0.31 -7.51 -5.90
N TYR A 44 -0.20 -6.58 -5.10
CA TYR A 44 -0.98 -6.91 -3.90
C TYR A 44 -2.31 -7.61 -4.20
N GLU A 45 -2.95 -7.31 -5.33
CA GLU A 45 -4.21 -7.93 -5.76
C GLU A 45 -4.10 -9.46 -5.98
N HIS A 46 -2.90 -10.04 -6.02
CA HIS A 46 -2.70 -11.48 -6.09
C HIS A 46 -3.18 -12.23 -4.81
N TRP A 47 -3.18 -11.57 -3.65
CA TRP A 47 -3.60 -12.20 -2.39
C TRP A 47 -4.37 -11.27 -1.45
N VAL A 48 -4.36 -9.95 -1.68
CA VAL A 48 -5.12 -8.97 -0.91
C VAL A 48 -6.34 -8.54 -1.73
N PRO A 49 -7.56 -8.59 -1.17
CA PRO A 49 -8.74 -8.07 -1.85
C PRO A 49 -8.57 -6.58 -2.19
N LYS A 50 -8.97 -6.19 -3.41
CA LYS A 50 -8.86 -4.81 -3.89
C LYS A 50 -9.51 -3.77 -2.95
N SER A 51 -10.58 -4.15 -2.25
CA SER A 51 -11.25 -3.29 -1.26
C SER A 51 -10.38 -2.91 -0.04
N ARG A 52 -9.29 -3.65 0.21
CA ARG A 52 -8.32 -3.38 1.28
C ARG A 52 -7.06 -2.65 0.77
N ILE A 53 -6.97 -2.34 -0.52
CA ILE A 53 -5.86 -1.58 -1.10
C ILE A 53 -6.30 -0.13 -1.21
N ILE A 54 -5.70 0.73 -0.39
CA ILE A 54 -6.02 2.16 -0.30
C ILE A 54 -4.92 2.94 -1.01
N THR A 55 -5.31 3.75 -1.98
CA THR A 55 -4.38 4.62 -2.71
C THR A 55 -4.56 6.06 -2.28
N THR A 56 -3.46 6.78 -2.04
CA THR A 56 -3.48 8.19 -1.62
C THR A 56 -2.29 8.95 -2.22
N ASN A 57 -2.16 10.25 -1.92
CA ASN A 57 -0.97 11.00 -2.27
C ASN A 57 0.23 10.60 -1.37
N THR A 58 1.45 10.88 -1.84
CA THR A 58 2.69 10.48 -1.16
C THR A 58 2.77 10.97 0.30
N TRP A 59 2.40 12.23 0.56
CA TRP A 59 2.48 12.84 1.90
C TRP A 59 1.47 12.25 2.90
N SER A 60 0.23 12.01 2.46
CA SER A 60 -0.80 11.40 3.29
C SER A 60 -0.44 9.95 3.66
N SER A 61 0.24 9.23 2.77
CA SER A 61 0.73 7.87 3.04
C SER A 61 1.79 7.84 4.14
N GLU A 62 2.76 8.75 4.09
CA GLU A 62 3.83 8.84 5.10
C GLU A 62 3.30 9.25 6.48
N LEU A 63 2.37 10.21 6.54
CA LEU A 63 1.72 10.61 7.80
C LEU A 63 0.89 9.49 8.43
N SER A 64 0.36 8.56 7.64
CA SER A 64 -0.47 7.45 8.14
C SER A 64 0.32 6.40 8.93
N LYS A 65 1.66 6.44 8.87
CA LYS A 65 2.56 5.52 9.57
C LYS A 65 3.15 6.10 10.85
N LEU A 66 3.10 7.43 11.02
CA LEU A 66 3.48 8.11 12.26
C LEU A 66 2.45 7.83 13.36
#